data_AF-A0A521HQZ4-F1
#
_entry.id   AF-A0A521HQZ4-F1
#
_cell.length_a   1.000
_cell.length_b   1.000
_cell.length_c   1.000
_cell.angle_alpha   90.00
_cell.angle_beta   90.00
_cell.angle_gamma   90.00
#
_symmetry.space_group_name_H-M   'P 1'
#
loop_
_entity.id
_entity.type
_entity.pdbx_description
1 polymer ?
#
loop_
_entity_poly.entity_id
_entity_poly.type
_entity_poly.pdbx_seq_one_letter_code
_entity_poly.pdbx_strand_id
1 'polypeptide(L)' 'MNKAGLYHHCGDQWCYALDNDTLHIRLKTAADDIDSVDLVHGDPFEWGKIDGKQVWRSNIQPMTKAGTNGVHDFW' A
#
# COMPACT_ATOMS: atom_id res chain seq x y z
N MET A 1 -3.90 -0.64 -16.59
CA MET A 1 -2.74 -0.37 -15.72
C MET A 1 -1.55 0.23 -16.48
N ASN A 2 -1.50 1.56 -16.47
CA ASN A 2 -0.35 2.38 -16.79
C ASN A 2 0.66 2.40 -15.63
N LYS A 3 1.73 1.60 -15.75
CA LYS A 3 2.78 1.50 -14.72
C LYS A 3 3.49 2.82 -14.44
N ALA A 4 3.59 3.71 -15.41
CA ALA A 4 4.23 5.02 -15.22
C ALA A 4 3.40 5.97 -14.34
N GLY A 5 2.10 5.69 -14.18
CA GLY A 5 1.22 6.41 -13.26
C GLY A 5 1.33 5.96 -11.80
N LEU A 6 1.96 4.80 -11.54
CA LEU A 6 2.10 4.23 -10.20
C LEU A 6 3.28 4.83 -9.45
N TYR A 7 3.06 5.31 -8.24
CA TYR A 7 4.11 5.89 -7.42
C TYR A 7 3.85 5.74 -5.92
N HIS A 8 4.88 5.30 -5.20
CA HIS A 8 4.97 5.29 -3.75
C HIS A 8 6.43 5.50 -3.33
N HIS A 9 6.65 6.12 -2.18
CA HIS A 9 7.96 6.29 -1.56
C HIS A 9 7.79 6.19 -0.03
N CYS A 10 8.74 5.54 0.66
CA CYS A 10 8.73 5.48 2.12
C CYS A 10 9.25 6.79 2.72
N GLY A 11 8.39 7.81 2.75
CA GLY A 11 8.66 9.12 3.36
C GLY A 11 7.63 10.17 2.94
N ASP A 12 7.86 11.41 3.41
CA ASP A 12 7.06 12.59 3.09
C ASP A 12 5.54 12.36 3.25
N GLN A 13 4.74 12.84 2.30
CA GLN A 13 3.29 12.64 2.28
C GLN A 13 2.83 11.20 1.94
N TRP A 14 3.75 10.30 1.60
CA TRP A 14 3.43 8.96 1.09
C TRP A 14 3.51 7.87 2.14
N CYS A 15 4.34 8.06 3.17
CA CYS A 15 4.44 7.15 4.31
C CYS A 15 4.86 7.96 5.55
N TYR A 16 3.95 8.11 6.51
CA TYR A 16 4.21 8.89 7.72
C TYR A 16 3.42 8.34 8.92
N ALA A 17 3.99 8.50 10.11
CA ALA A 17 3.30 8.22 11.36
C ALA A 17 2.21 9.28 11.57
N LEU A 18 0.96 8.84 11.67
CA LEU A 18 -0.15 9.71 12.08
C LEU A 18 -0.08 9.99 13.58
N ASP A 19 0.24 8.94 14.34
CA ASP A 19 0.44 8.94 15.78
C ASP A 19 1.42 7.81 16.17
N ASN A 20 1.54 7.51 17.47
CA ASN A 20 2.50 6.52 17.97
C ASN A 20 2.22 5.09 17.50
N ASP A 21 0.97 4.78 17.14
CA ASP A 21 0.50 3.42 16.86
C ASP A 21 -0.04 3.27 15.42
N THR A 22 -0.17 4.38 14.69
CA THR A 22 -0.81 4.40 13.36
C THR A 22 0.13 4.95 12.29
N LEU A 23 0.36 4.15 11.24
CA LEU A 23 1.08 4.55 10.04
C LEU A 23 0.11 4.79 8.89
N HIS A 24 0.21 5.95 8.25
CA HIS A 24 -0.47 6.22 6.99
C HIS A 24 0.44 5.90 5.81
N ILE A 25 -0.09 5.10 4.88
CA ILE A 25 0.56 4.74 3.62
C ILE A 25 -0.36 5.21 2.49
N ARG A 26 0.22 5.89 1.50
CA ARG A 26 -0.50 6.36 0.31
C ARG A 26 0.11 5.85 -0.97
N LEU A 27 -0.73 5.63 -1.97
CA LEU A 27 -0.34 5.24 -3.32
C LEU A 27 -0.95 6.20 -4.33
N LYS A 28 -0.15 6.62 -5.32
CA LYS A 28 -0.64 7.36 -6.49
C LYS A 28 -0.76 6.41 -7.67
N THR A 29 -1.86 6.50 -8.41
CA THR A 29 -2.08 5.79 -9.68
C THR A 29 -2.54 6.78 -10.75
N ALA A 30 -2.53 6.39 -12.03
CA ALA A 30 -3.27 7.16 -13.04
C ALA A 30 -4.76 7.15 -12.71
N ALA A 31 -5.47 8.25 -12.99
CA ALA A 31 -6.89 8.35 -12.71
C ALA A 31 -7.70 7.29 -13.48
N ASP A 32 -8.63 6.64 -12.78
CA ASP A 32 -9.57 5.64 -13.30
C ASP A 32 -8.89 4.45 -14.03
N ASP A 33 -7.62 4.18 -13.75
CA ASP A 33 -6.83 3.09 -14.36
C ASP A 33 -6.75 1.82 -13.48
N ILE A 34 -7.10 1.94 -12.19
CA ILE A 34 -7.03 0.86 -11.20
C ILE A 34 -8.38 0.71 -10.50
N ASP A 35 -8.92 -0.51 -10.50
CA ASP A 35 -10.22 -0.81 -9.89
C ASP A 35 -10.13 -0.94 -8.36
N SER A 36 -9.06 -1.56 -7.86
CA SER A 36 -8.84 -1.79 -6.44
C SER A 36 -7.35 -1.88 -6.10
N VAL A 37 -7.00 -1.54 -4.86
CA VAL A 37 -5.64 -1.63 -4.34
C VAL A 37 -5.70 -2.34 -2.99
N ASP A 38 -4.85 -3.34 -2.82
CA ASP A 38 -4.64 -4.03 -1.55
C ASP A 38 -3.24 -3.75 -1.01
N LEU A 39 -3.16 -3.32 0.25
CA LEU A 39 -1.91 -3.19 0.98
C LEU A 39 -1.51 -4.55 1.56
N VAL A 40 -0.37 -5.06 1.13
CA VAL A 40 0.27 -6.21 1.77
C VAL A 40 1.29 -5.70 2.78
N HIS A 41 1.09 -5.98 4.06
CA HIS A 41 1.95 -5.47 5.13
C HIS A 41 2.15 -6.50 6.25
N GLY A 42 3.25 -6.38 6.99
CA GLY A 42 3.59 -7.26 8.11
C GLY A 42 4.88 -6.82 8.77
N ASP A 43 5.19 -7.39 9.94
CA ASP A 43 6.49 -7.20 10.57
C ASP A 43 7.57 -7.88 9.72
N PRO A 44 8.64 -7.18 9.27
CA PRO A 44 9.73 -7.76 8.47
C PRO A 44 10.39 -9.02 9.07
N PHE A 45 10.28 -9.20 10.38
CA PHE A 45 10.88 -10.31 11.13
C PHE A 45 9.86 -11.40 11.51
N GLU A 46 8.57 -11.23 11.19
CA GLU A 46 7.56 -12.24 11.48
C GLU A 46 7.56 -13.33 10.40
N TRP A 47 8.36 -14.37 10.62
CA TRP A 47 8.46 -15.53 9.73
C TRP A 47 7.80 -16.77 10.34
N GLY A 48 7.16 -17.58 9.50
CA GLY A 48 6.50 -18.83 9.91
C GLY A 48 6.66 -19.96 8.88
N LYS A 49 6.03 -21.10 9.14
CA LYS A 49 5.99 -22.23 8.19
C LYS A 49 4.57 -22.53 7.76
N ILE A 50 4.35 -22.66 6.45
CA ILE A 50 3.11 -23.16 5.84
C ILE A 50 3.51 -24.32 4.92
N ASP A 51 2.89 -25.48 5.09
CA ASP A 51 3.19 -26.71 4.33
C ASP A 51 4.69 -27.05 4.26
N GLY A 52 5.38 -26.86 5.38
CA GLY A 52 6.83 -27.12 5.51
C GLY A 52 7.73 -26.07 4.87
N LYS A 53 7.19 -25.04 4.21
CA LYS A 53 7.96 -23.95 3.59
C LYS A 53 8.00 -22.72 4.49
N GLN A 54 9.16 -22.06 4.54
CA GLN A 54 9.30 -20.79 5.23
C GLN A 54 8.53 -19.71 4.48
N VAL A 55 7.68 -18.97 5.19
CA VAL A 55 6.89 -17.87 4.65
C VAL A 55 7.02 -16.65 5.55
N TRP A 56 7.02 -15.47 4.94
CA TRP A 56 6.85 -14.22 5.67
C TRP A 56 5.37 -14.06 5.99
N ARG A 57 5.04 -13.78 7.26
CA ARG A 57 3.66 -13.54 7.67
C ARG A 57 3.30 -12.10 7.32
N SER A 58 2.29 -11.97 6.47
CA SER A 58 1.76 -10.69 6.04
C SER A 58 0.23 -10.74 6.10
N ASN A 59 -0.35 -9.55 6.22
CA ASN A 59 -1.77 -9.30 6.13
C ASN A 59 -2.07 -8.53 4.84
N ILE A 60 -3.31 -8.65 4.39
CA ILE A 60 -3.82 -7.93 3.23
C ILE A 60 -4.94 -7.02 3.73
N GLN A 61 -4.84 -5.73 3.44
CA GLN A 61 -5.84 -4.74 3.79
C GLN A 61 -6.24 -3.92 2.56
N PRO A 62 -7.53 -3.84 2.20
CA PRO A 62 -7.97 -2.99 1.11
C PRO A 62 -7.67 -1.51 1.37
N MET A 63 -7.11 -0.83 0.39
CA MET A 63 -6.95 0.62 0.41
C MET A 63 -8.23 1.31 -0.09
N THR A 64 -8.48 2.52 0.41
CA THR A 64 -9.64 3.32 0.01
C THR A 64 -9.19 4.48 -0.86
N LYS A 65 -9.82 4.69 -2.02
CA LYS A 65 -9.57 5.88 -2.85
C LYS A 65 -9.97 7.14 -2.07
N ALA A 66 -8.98 7.90 -1.63
CA ALA A 66 -9.16 9.14 -0.88
C ALA A 66 -9.62 10.30 -1.78
N GLY A 67 -9.25 10.26 -3.06
CA GLY A 67 -9.68 11.26 -4.03
C GLY A 67 -8.94 11.19 -5.36
N THR A 68 -9.24 12.14 -6.23
CA THR A 68 -8.61 12.31 -7.54
C THR A 68 -8.31 13.78 -7.78
N ASN A 69 -7.24 14.07 -8.53
CA ASN A 69 -6.98 15.42 -9.03
C ASN A 69 -7.31 15.57 -10.53
N GLY A 70 -7.99 14.59 -11.11
CA GLY A 70 -8.35 14.52 -12.53
C GLY A 70 -7.31 13.85 -13.43
N VAL A 71 -6.07 13.68 -12.95
CA VAL A 71 -5.01 12.96 -13.68
C VAL A 71 -4.50 11.75 -12.90
N HIS A 72 -4.55 11.83 -11.57
CA HIS A 72 -4.14 10.78 -10.67
C HIS A 72 -5.19 10.50 -9.61
N ASP A 73 -5.31 9.23 -9.26
CA ASP A 73 -6.04 8.78 -8.08
C ASP A 73 -5.08 8.59 -6.92
N PHE A 74 -5.56 8.92 -5.72
CA PHE A 74 -4.82 8.79 -4.47
C PHE A 74 -5.57 7.80 -3.60
N TRP A 75 -4.84 6.77 -3.20
CA TRP A 75 -5.27 5.71 -2.31
C TRP A 75 -4.53 5.86 -0.98
#